data_AF-A0A0D0DSJ5-F1
#
_entry.id   AF-A0A0D0DSJ5-F1
#
_cell.length_a   1.000
_cell.length_b   1.000
_cell.length_c   1.000
_cell.angle_alpha   90.00
_cell.angle_beta   90.00
_cell.angle_gamma   90.00
#
_symmetry.space_group_name_H-M   'P 1'
#
loop_
_entity.id
_entity.type
_entity.pdbx_description
1 polymer ?
#
loop_
_entity_poly.entity_id
_entity_poly.type
_entity_poly.pdbx_seq_one_letter_code
_entity_poly.pdbx_strand_id
1 'polypeptide(L)' 'APGKNREMAEHLRLYHHFTGHERDSVRCEWGNCTRMMQRMNIPRHVVSTHLLEVASCQFCGKQFSRPDVVARHERAC' A
#
# COMPACT_ATOMS: atom_id res chain seq x y z
N ALA A 1 1.58 -4.26 -8.05
CA ALA A 1 2.33 -5.53 -7.92
C ALA A 1 2.84 -5.69 -6.49
N PRO A 2 2.95 -6.91 -5.94
CA PRO A 2 3.44 -7.15 -4.57
C PRO A 2 4.83 -6.54 -4.28
N GLY A 3 5.67 -6.32 -5.30
CA GLY A 3 6.99 -5.67 -5.16
C GLY A 3 6.96 -4.25 -4.58
N LYS A 4 6.01 -3.41 -5.01
CA LYS A 4 5.97 -1.98 -4.64
C LYS A 4 5.75 -1.76 -3.14
N ASN A 5 4.96 -2.62 -2.48
CA ASN A 5 4.75 -2.52 -1.03
C ASN A 5 6.02 -2.90 -0.25
N ARG A 6 6.81 -3.87 -0.77
CA ARG A 6 8.07 -4.28 -0.17
C ARG A 6 9.13 -3.19 -0.32
N GLU A 7 9.25 -2.62 -1.51
CA GLU A 7 10.13 -1.48 -1.79
C GLU A 7 9.80 -0.28 -0.89
N MET A 8 8.51 0.04 -0.73
CA MET A 8 8.10 1.10 0.19
C MET A 8 8.42 0.75 1.66
N ALA A 9 8.23 -0.49 2.10
CA ALA A 9 8.58 -0.90 3.46
C ALA A 9 10.09 -0.73 3.72
N GLU A 10 10.92 -1.09 2.74
CA GLU A 10 12.37 -0.90 2.80
C GLU A 10 12.76 0.58 2.79
N HIS A 11 12.13 1.40 1.94
CA HIS A 11 12.32 2.85 1.93
C HIS A 11 12.01 3.47 3.30
N LEU A 12 10.86 3.14 3.89
CA LEU A 12 10.48 3.65 5.21
C LEU A 12 11.49 3.21 6.28
N ARG A 13 11.99 1.98 6.21
CA ARG A 13 13.00 1.49 7.16
C ARG A 13 14.32 2.25 7.03
N LEU A 14 14.83 2.42 5.81
CA LEU A 14 16.16 2.97 5.54
C LEU A 14 16.23 4.49 5.69
N TYR A 15 15.18 5.21 5.29
CA TYR A 15 15.21 6.67 5.22
C TYR A 15 14.42 7.36 6.33
N HIS A 16 13.43 6.67 6.91
CA HIS A 16 12.56 7.23 7.96
C HIS A 16 12.70 6.52 9.30
N HIS A 17 13.70 5.64 9.44
CA HIS A 17 13.92 4.82 10.63
C HIS A 17 12.64 4.13 11.12
N PHE A 18 11.81 3.72 10.15
CA PHE A 18 10.50 3.16 10.43
C PHE A 18 10.64 1.69 10.89
N THR A 19 11.16 1.49 12.11
CA THR A 19 11.27 0.20 12.82
C THR A 19 10.25 0.04 13.95
N GLY A 20 9.81 -1.19 14.24
CA GLY A 20 8.85 -1.49 15.31
C GLY A 20 8.11 -2.81 15.07
N HIS A 21 7.14 -3.15 15.92
CA HIS A 21 6.33 -4.35 15.73
C HIS A 21 5.23 -4.10 14.68
N GLU A 22 4.95 -5.13 13.88
CA GLU A 22 3.97 -5.06 12.78
C GLU A 22 2.56 -4.64 13.23
N ARG A 23 2.17 -5.03 14.46
CA ARG A 23 0.85 -4.76 15.03
C ARG A 23 0.76 -3.41 15.76
N ASP A 24 1.85 -2.68 15.88
CA ASP A 24 1.85 -1.36 16.53
C ASP A 24 0.88 -0.42 15.81
N SER A 25 0.05 0.28 16.57
CA SER A 25 -0.82 1.32 16.02
C SER A 25 -0.01 2.59 15.82
N VAL A 26 0.06 3.06 14.57
CA VAL A 26 0.87 4.20 14.16
C VAL A 26 0.06 5.15 13.30
N ARG A 27 0.40 6.44 13.36
CA ARG A 27 -0.16 7.47 12.50
C ARG A 27 0.63 7.52 11.18
N CYS A 28 -0.06 7.72 10.06
CA CYS A 28 0.61 8.11 8.82
C CYS A 28 1.05 9.57 8.90
N GLU A 29 2.32 9.84 8.62
CA GLU A 29 2.91 11.20 8.67
C GLU A 29 3.08 11.83 7.28
N TRP A 30 2.45 11.26 6.24
CA TRP A 30 2.53 11.80 4.90
C TRP A 30 1.69 13.09 4.77
N GLY A 31 2.36 14.24 4.69
CA GLY A 31 1.70 15.54 4.57
C GLY A 31 0.77 15.83 5.75
N ASN A 32 -0.52 16.04 5.46
CA ASN A 32 -1.57 16.25 6.47
C ASN A 32 -2.44 15.00 6.71
N CYS A 33 -1.96 13.80 6.35
CA CYS A 33 -2.67 12.57 6.64
C CYS A 33 -2.79 12.35 8.15
N THR A 34 -3.97 11.94 8.63
CA THR A 34 -4.24 11.70 10.05
C THR A 34 -4.67 10.26 10.34
N ARG A 35 -4.59 9.37 9.35
CA ARG A 35 -5.04 7.98 9.49
C ARG A 35 -4.15 7.21 10.47
N MET A 36 -4.82 6.51 11.39
CA MET A 36 -4.21 5.52 12.28
C MET A 36 -4.39 4.13 11.69
N MET A 37 -3.36 3.30 11.73
CA MET A 37 -3.42 1.90 11.31
C MET A 37 -2.29 1.08 11.93
N GLN A 38 -2.36 -0.24 11.79
CA GLN A 38 -1.22 -1.11 12.13
C GLN A 38 -0.02 -0.79 11.25
N ARG A 39 1.17 -0.85 11.85
CA ARG A 39 2.46 -0.56 11.21
C ARG A 39 2.66 -1.31 9.91
N MET A 40 2.30 -2.60 9.87
CA MET A 40 2.40 -3.43 8.66
C MET A 40 1.58 -2.91 7.47
N ASN A 41 0.56 -2.07 7.72
CA ASN A 41 -0.31 -1.53 6.69
C ASN A 41 0.18 -0.19 6.12
N ILE A 42 1.12 0.50 6.79
CA ILE A 42 1.62 1.81 6.34
C ILE A 42 2.23 1.77 4.93
N PRO A 43 3.10 0.80 4.57
CA PRO A 43 3.68 0.77 3.22
C PRO A 43 2.62 0.70 2.12
N ARG A 44 1.61 -0.17 2.29
CA ARG A 44 0.51 -0.29 1.34
C ARG A 44 -0.37 0.96 1.32
N HIS A 45 -0.65 1.55 2.48
CA HIS A 45 -1.42 2.79 2.58
C HIS A 45 -0.75 3.91 1.78
N VAL A 46 0.56 4.11 1.96
CA VAL A 46 1.33 5.12 1.23
C VAL A 46 1.25 4.90 -0.27
N VAL A 47 1.57 3.69 -0.74
CA VAL A 47 1.56 3.34 -2.18
C VAL A 47 0.17 3.58 -2.79
N SER A 48 -0.89 3.09 -2.14
CA SER A 48 -2.24 3.14 -2.72
C SER A 48 -2.94 4.49 -2.56
N THR A 49 -2.63 5.26 -1.52
CA THR A 49 -3.36 6.49 -1.16
C THR A 49 -2.59 7.76 -1.51
N HIS A 50 -1.28 7.76 -1.37
CA HIS A 50 -0.46 8.96 -1.57
C HIS A 50 0.29 8.94 -2.90
N LEU A 51 0.73 7.76 -3.35
CA LEU A 51 1.35 7.61 -4.67
C LEU A 51 0.35 7.25 -5.77
N LEU A 52 -0.91 6.95 -5.41
CA LEU A 52 -1.99 6.57 -6.33
C LEU A 52 -1.61 5.41 -7.28
N GLU A 53 -0.74 4.53 -6.80
CA GLU A 53 -0.27 3.38 -7.55
C GLU A 53 -1.35 2.30 -7.54
N VAL A 54 -2.13 2.27 -8.63
CA VAL A 54 -3.24 1.33 -8.85
C VAL A 54 -2.82 0.16 -9.73
N ALA A 55 -3.56 -0.94 -9.63
CA ALA A 55 -3.46 -2.08 -10.53
C ALA A 55 -4.70 -2.10 -11.44
N SER A 56 -4.50 -2.34 -12.73
CA SER A 56 -5.57 -2.38 -13.73
C SER A 56 -5.87 -3.81 -14.13
N CYS A 57 -7.14 -4.13 -14.35
CA CYS A 57 -7.56 -5.38 -14.97
C CYS A 57 -7.09 -5.43 -16.42
N GLN A 58 -6.47 -6.54 -16.83
CA GLN A 58 -6.00 -6.69 -18.22
C GLN A 58 -7.14 -6.86 -19.24
N PHE A 59 -8.33 -7.30 -18.80
CA PHE A 59 -9.45 -7.59 -19.69
C PHE A 59 -10.38 -6.39 -19.90
N CYS A 60 -10.74 -5.68 -18.83
CA CYS A 60 -11.67 -4.55 -18.89
C CYS A 60 -11.04 -3.18 -18.60
N GLY A 61 -9.75 -3.13 -18.23
CA GLY A 61 -9.06 -1.88 -17.90
C GLY A 61 -9.45 -1.22 -16.57
N LYS A 62 -10.39 -1.80 -15.82
CA LYS A 62 -10.84 -1.23 -14.53
C LYS A 62 -9.69 -1.17 -13.54
N GLN A 63 -9.54 -0.02 -12.89
CA GLN A 63 -8.49 0.25 -11.91
C GLN A 63 -8.92 -0.12 -10.50
N PHE A 64 -7.98 -0.67 -9.73
CA PHE A 64 -8.17 -1.05 -8.34
C PHE A 64 -6.95 -0.62 -7.53
N SER A 65 -7.17 -0.16 -6.30
CA SER A 65 -6.09 0.24 -5.38
C SER A 65 -5.20 -0.91 -4.91
N ARG A 66 -5.55 -2.16 -5.25
CA ARG A 66 -4.96 -3.37 -4.69
C ARG A 66 -4.81 -4.49 -5.72
N PRO A 67 -3.61 -5.08 -5.89
CA PRO A 67 -3.37 -6.17 -6.83
C PRO A 67 -4.18 -7.44 -6.56
N ASP A 68 -4.39 -7.80 -5.29
CA ASP A 68 -5.16 -9.00 -4.93
C ASP A 68 -6.65 -8.85 -5.27
N VAL A 69 -7.15 -7.60 -5.25
CA VAL A 69 -8.52 -7.29 -5.68
C VAL A 69 -8.64 -7.41 -7.19
N VAL A 70 -7.64 -6.96 -7.96
CA VAL A 70 -7.58 -7.19 -9.41
C VAL A 70 -7.58 -8.68 -9.72
N ALA A 71 -6.68 -9.46 -9.09
CA ALA A 71 -6.58 -10.89 -9.34
C ALA A 71 -7.89 -11.65 -9.06
N ARG A 72 -8.65 -11.23 -8.04
CA ARG A 72 -9.98 -11.77 -7.79
C ARG A 72 -11.00 -11.36 -8.86
N HIS A 73 -10.97 -10.10 -9.27
CA HIS A 73 -11.86 -9.57 -10.30
C HIS A 73 -11.61 -10.25 -11.66
N GLU A 74 -10.36 -10.45 -12.04
CA GLU A 74 -9.95 -11.07 -13.31
C GLU A 74 -10.50 -12.49 -13.50
N ARG A 75 -10.81 -13.22 -12.43
CA ARG A 75 -11.43 -14.55 -12.51
C ARG A 75 -12.88 -14.54 -12.99
N ALA A 76 -13.56 -13.40 -12.93
CA ALA A 76 -14.96 -13.24 -13.30
C ALA A 76 -15.17 -11.90 -14.05
N CYS A 77 -14.15 -11.47 -14.78
CA CYS A 77 -14.18 -10.20 -15.51
C CYS A 77 -15.10 -10.28 -16.73
#